data_AF-A0AAV5E8U9-F1
#
_entry.id   AF-A0AAV5E8U9-F1
#
_cell.length_a   1.000
_cell.length_b   1.000
_cell.length_c   1.000
_cell.angle_alpha   90.00
_cell.angle_beta   90.00
_cell.angle_gamma   90.00
#
_symmetry.space_group_name_H-M   'P 1'
#
loop_
_entity.id
_entity.type
_entity.pdbx_description
1 polymer ?
#
loop_
_entity_poly.entity_id
_entity_poly.type
_entity_poly.pdbx_seq_one_letter_code
_entity_poly.pdbx_strand_id
1 'polypeptide(L)'
;MVFYALYVGAELDGLTNLQPRHGCDDPNFPYYLKLKCENCGEVTAKDTYVTLSETVDVPKGRSTANLVQKVGKRGDFASVPA
;
A
#
# COMPACT_ATOMS: atom_id res chain seq x y z
N MET A 1 11.16 -2.62 11.02
CA MET A 1 10.17 -2.57 9.92
C MET A 1 9.59 -3.96 9.77
N VAL A 2 8.28 -4.08 9.59
CA VAL A 2 7.60 -5.35 9.35
C VAL A 2 7.27 -5.41 7.86
N PHE A 3 7.53 -6.55 7.22
CA PHE A 3 7.15 -6.79 5.84
C PHE A 3 5.85 -7.58 5.81
N TYR A 4 4.89 -7.08 5.04
CA TYR A 4 3.62 -7.75 4.78
C TYR A 4 3.63 -8.28 3.34
N ALA A 5 3.30 -9.56 3.17
CA ALA A 5 3.15 -10.18 1.85
C ALA A 5 1.66 -10.28 1.48
N LEU A 6 1.30 -9.83 0.29
CA LEU A 6 -0.04 -9.98 -0.26
C LEU A 6 -0.12 -11.30 -1.05
N TYR A 7 -1.00 -12.20 -0.63
CA TYR A 7 -1.30 -13.44 -1.34
C TYR A 7 -2.70 -13.36 -1.95
N VAL A 8 -2.82 -13.75 -3.21
CA VAL A 8 -4.09 -13.80 -3.94
C VAL A 8 -4.38 -15.25 -4.30
N GLY A 9 -5.61 -15.70 -4.02
CA GLY A 9 -6.12 -17.00 -4.41
C GLY A 9 -7.39 -16.83 -5.25
N ALA A 10 -7.48 -17.56 -6.35
CA ALA A 10 -8.65 -17.58 -7.24
C ALA A 10 -8.77 -18.95 -7.91
N GLU A 11 -10.00 -19.37 -8.20
CA GLU A 11 -10.25 -20.52 -9.09
C GLU A 11 -10.14 -20.04 -10.53
N LEU A 12 -9.29 -20.70 -11.32
CA LEU A 12 -9.04 -20.36 -12.71
C LEU A 12 -9.57 -21.49 -13.60
N ASP A 13 -10.49 -21.16 -14.50
CA ASP A 13 -10.99 -22.08 -15.52
C ASP A 13 -10.51 -21.62 -16.91
N GLY A 14 -9.69 -22.44 -17.56
CA GLY A 14 -9.07 -22.11 -18.85
C GLY A 14 -8.10 -20.91 -18.82
N LEU A 15 -7.76 -20.39 -17.64
CA LEU A 15 -6.88 -19.23 -17.45
C LEU A 15 -5.59 -19.63 -16.74
N THR A 16 -4.50 -18.94 -17.06
CA THR A 16 -3.20 -19.07 -16.41
C THR A 16 -2.53 -17.70 -16.33
N ASN A 17 -1.43 -17.59 -15.58
CA ASN A 17 -0.64 -16.36 -15.41
C ASN A 17 -1.48 -15.14 -14.97
N LEU A 18 -2.33 -15.32 -13.96
CA LEU A 18 -3.05 -14.19 -13.36
C LEU A 18 -2.05 -13.25 -12.68
N GLN A 19 -1.80 -12.11 -13.30
CA GLN A 19 -0.92 -11.06 -12.79
C GLN A 19 -1.36 -9.70 -13.34
N PRO A 20 -0.89 -8.59 -12.77
CA PRO A 20 -1.06 -7.28 -13.39
C PRO A 20 -0.53 -7.25 -14.84
N ARG A 21 -1.06 -6.33 -15.65
CA ARG A 21 -0.81 -6.29 -17.11
C ARG A 21 0.68 -6.20 -17.49
N HIS A 22 1.52 -5.60 -16.67
CA HIS A 22 2.98 -5.55 -16.86
C HIS A 22 3.76 -6.31 -15.77
N GLY A 23 3.11 -7.27 -15.09
CA GLY A 23 3.67 -8.04 -13.99
C GLY A 23 3.57 -7.34 -12.63
N CYS A 24 4.00 -8.01 -11.57
CA CYS A 24 3.93 -7.47 -10.20
C CYS A 24 4.80 -6.23 -9.98
N ASP A 25 5.85 -6.08 -10.80
CA ASP A 25 6.78 -4.94 -10.78
C ASP A 25 6.28 -3.76 -11.64
N ASP A 26 5.02 -3.79 -12.12
CA ASP A 26 4.44 -2.68 -12.88
C ASP A 26 4.42 -1.42 -12.01
N PRO A 27 5.19 -0.37 -12.38
CA PRO A 27 5.30 0.84 -11.58
C PRO A 27 3.93 1.54 -11.39
N ASN A 28 3.00 1.34 -12.31
CA ASN A 28 1.73 2.07 -12.37
C ASN A 28 0.52 1.22 -11.97
N PHE A 29 0.71 -0.02 -11.52
CA PHE A 29 -0.41 -0.83 -11.05
C PHE A 29 -0.93 -0.29 -9.71
N PRO A 30 -2.21 0.12 -9.61
CA PRO A 30 -2.76 0.67 -8.39
C PRO A 30 -3.18 -0.46 -7.44
N TYR A 31 -2.45 -0.62 -6.33
CA TYR A 31 -2.82 -1.51 -5.25
C TYR A 31 -3.80 -0.81 -4.31
N TYR A 32 -5.08 -1.19 -4.36
CA TYR A 32 -6.11 -0.66 -3.45
C TYR A 32 -6.06 -1.41 -2.11
N LEU A 33 -5.77 -0.68 -1.03
CA LEU A 33 -5.57 -1.21 0.31
C LEU A 33 -6.36 -0.40 1.34
N LYS A 34 -6.90 -1.10 2.35
CA LYS A 34 -7.32 -0.49 3.61
C LYS A 34 -6.16 -0.58 4.58
N LEU A 35 -5.75 0.55 5.13
CA LEU A 35 -4.59 0.62 6.01
C LEU A 35 -5.06 0.72 7.46
N LYS A 36 -4.35 0.04 8.36
CA LYS A 36 -4.53 0.16 9.80
C LYS A 36 -3.28 0.78 10.40
N CYS A 37 -3.45 1.86 11.17
CA CYS A 37 -2.35 2.44 11.91
C CYS A 37 -1.98 1.53 13.09
N GLU A 38 -0.70 1.19 13.22
CA GLU A 38 -0.20 0.39 14.35
C GLU A 38 -0.19 1.20 15.66
N ASN A 39 -0.06 2.53 15.60
CA ASN A 39 0.02 3.38 16.80
C ASN A 39 -1.35 3.67 17.43
N CYS A 40 -2.34 4.09 16.62
CA CYS A 40 -3.67 4.44 17.12
C CYS A 40 -4.74 3.37 16.86
N GLY A 41 -4.43 2.33 16.07
CA GLY A 41 -5.35 1.25 15.73
C GLY A 41 -6.46 1.62 14.73
N GLU A 42 -6.52 2.88 14.28
CA GLU A 42 -7.53 3.35 13.33
C GLU A 42 -7.31 2.73 11.94
N VAL A 43 -8.42 2.34 11.31
CA VAL A 43 -8.45 1.85 9.92
C VAL A 43 -8.94 2.98 9.01
N THR A 44 -8.31 3.14 7.84
CA THR A 44 -8.74 4.14 6.87
C THR A 44 -10.20 3.93 6.47
N ALA A 45 -11.00 5.00 6.51
CA ALA A 45 -12.43 4.94 6.23
C ALA A 45 -12.74 4.67 4.74
N LYS A 46 -11.83 5.08 3.86
CA LYS A 46 -11.90 4.85 2.42
C LYS A 46 -10.71 4.01 1.98
N ASP A 47 -10.92 3.27 0.91
CA ASP A 47 -9.86 2.54 0.22
C ASP A 47 -8.90 3.57 -0.37
N THR A 48 -7.62 3.39 -0.12
CA THR A 48 -6.55 4.19 -0.70
C THR A 48 -5.81 3.31 -1.70
N TYR A 49 -5.36 3.89 -2.80
CA TYR A 49 -4.46 3.19 -3.72
C TYR A 49 -3.01 3.58 -3.44
N VAL A 50 -2.10 2.67 -3.73
CA VAL A 50 -0.65 2.91 -3.77
C VAL A 50 -0.10 2.33 -5.06
N THR A 51 0.80 3.06 -5.72
CA THR A 51 1.56 2.56 -6.88
C THR A 51 3.04 2.44 -6.51
N LEU A 52 3.78 1.63 -7.27
CA LEU A 52 5.23 1.50 -7.09
C LEU A 52 6.01 2.71 -7.62
N SER A 53 5.42 3.50 -8.51
CA SER A 53 6.00 4.74 -9.06
C SER A 53 5.86 5.95 -8.13
N GLU A 54 4.86 5.93 -7.26
CA GLU A 54 4.66 7.02 -6.30
C GLU A 54 5.72 6.95 -5.22
N THR A 55 6.38 8.08 -4.97
CA THR A 55 7.35 8.19 -3.89
C THR A 55 7.17 9.56 -3.25
N VAL A 56 6.91 9.56 -1.94
CA VAL A 56 6.68 10.75 -1.14
C VAL A 56 7.64 10.78 0.04
N ASP A 57 8.08 11.99 0.40
CA ASP A 57 8.95 12.19 1.54
C ASP A 57 8.18 11.99 2.84
N VAL A 58 8.73 11.18 3.75
CA VAL A 58 8.11 10.97 5.07
C VAL A 58 8.31 12.23 5.92
N PRO A 59 7.22 12.88 6.40
CA PRO A 59 7.33 14.04 7.27
C PRO A 59 8.13 13.70 8.52
N LYS A 60 9.15 14.51 8.83
CA LYS A 60 10.09 14.33 9.96
C LYS A 60 11.08 13.16 9.82
N GLY A 61 11.20 12.53 8.66
CA GLY A 61 12.17 11.46 8.37
C GLY A 61 13.17 11.83 7.25
N ARG A 62 14.18 10.97 7.05
CA ARG A 62 15.08 10.99 5.87
C ARG A 62 14.74 9.89 4.84
N SER A 63 13.66 9.16 5.06
CA SER A 63 13.22 8.05 4.21
C SER A 63 12.10 8.48 3.28
N THR A 64 12.01 7.80 2.15
CA THR A 64 10.87 7.89 1.23
C THR A 64 9.89 6.74 1.49
N ALA A 65 8.64 6.94 1.11
CA ALA A 65 7.55 5.96 1.21
C ALA A 65 6.67 6.10 -0.03
N ASN A 66 5.99 5.04 -0.47
CA ASN A 66 5.08 5.13 -1.61
C ASN A 66 3.75 5.79 -1.24
N LEU A 67 3.41 5.81 0.04
CA LEU A 67 2.24 6.51 0.55
C LEU A 67 2.53 7.02 1.96
N VAL A 68 2.11 8.26 2.24
CA VAL A 68 2.04 8.82 3.60
C VAL A 68 0.68 9.46 3.78
N GLN A 69 -0.09 8.96 4.74
CA GLN A 69 -1.41 9.47 5.06
C GLN A 69 -1.50 9.81 6.55
N LYS A 70 -1.99 11.01 6.84
CA LYS A 70 -2.29 11.42 8.22
C LYS A 70 -3.53 10.67 8.70
N VAL A 71 -3.42 10.00 9.84
CA VAL A 71 -4.48 9.22 10.48
C VAL A 71 -4.76 9.77 11.87
N GLY A 72 -6.02 9.71 12.29
CA GLY A 72 -6.48 10.23 13.58
C GLY A 72 -6.38 11.75 13.76
N LYS A 73 -6.96 12.22 14.86
CA LYS A 73 -6.92 13.64 15.26
C LYS A 73 -5.57 14.06 15.85
N ARG A 74 -4.72 13.10 16.23
CA ARG A 74 -3.44 13.32 16.94
C ARG A 74 -2.25 13.60 16.02
N GLY A 75 -2.45 13.49 14.70
CA GLY A 75 -1.39 13.71 13.72
C GLY A 75 -0.40 12.57 13.60
N ASP A 76 -0.89 11.35 13.83
CA ASP A 76 -0.19 10.13 13.47
C ASP A 76 -0.17 9.96 11.95
N PHE A 77 0.80 9.20 11.44
CA PHE A 77 0.93 8.89 10.01
C PHE A 77 0.89 7.38 9.80
N ALA A 78 0.12 6.93 8.81
CA ALA A 78 0.24 5.62 8.22
C ALA A 78 1.08 5.74 6.94
N SER A 79 2.09 4.89 6.78
CA SER A 79 2.98 4.93 5.63
C SER A 79 3.21 3.54 5.05
N VAL A 80 3.21 3.45 3.71
CA VAL A 80 3.63 2.25 2.98
C VAL A 80 5.05 2.50 2.48
N PRO A 81 6.05 1.71 2.89
CA PRO A 81 7.44 1.92 2.48
C PRO A 81 7.60 1.73 0.96
N ALA A 82 8.62 2.40 0.41
CA ALA A 82 8.99 2.31 -1.00
C ALA A 82 9.79 1.05 -1.32
#